data_AF-A0AA40IBL2-F1
#
_entry.id   AF-A0AA40IBL2-F1
#
_cell.length_a   1.000
_cell.length_b   1.000
_cell.length_c   1.000
_cell.angle_alpha   90.00
_cell.angle_beta   90.00
_cell.angle_gamma   90.00
#
_symmetry.space_group_name_H-M   'P 1'
#
loop_
_entity.id
_entity.type
_entity.pdbx_description
1 polymer ?
#
loop_
_entity_poly.entity_id
_entity_poly.type
_entity_poly.pdbx_seq_one_letter_code
_entity_poly.pdbx_strand_id
1 'polypeptide(L)'
;MQARREWQEIFKVMNSKNLQPRLVYPAKLIFRIEGQIKSFTDKKKLREFITTKPGLYEMLKLMGSTIETDRPAPHTGLSSATEI
;
A
#
# COMPACT_ATOMS: atom_id res chain seq x y z
N MET A 1 22.61 1.12 1.05
CA MET A 1 21.69 1.54 -0.04
C MET A 1 20.49 0.61 -0.13
N GLN A 2 19.42 0.86 0.65
CA GLN A 2 18.21 0.00 0.69
C GLN A 2 17.11 0.43 -0.30
N ALA A 3 17.05 1.72 -0.64
CA ALA A 3 16.01 2.29 -1.51
C ALA A 3 15.86 1.57 -2.86
N ARG A 4 16.96 1.09 -3.47
CA ARG A 4 16.90 0.34 -4.74
C ARG A 4 16.18 -1.00 -4.57
N ARG A 5 16.45 -1.76 -3.51
CA ARG A 5 15.77 -3.03 -3.25
C ARG A 5 14.29 -2.82 -2.96
N GLU A 6 13.97 -1.77 -2.19
CA GLU A 6 12.58 -1.41 -1.89
C GLU A 6 11.80 -1.04 -3.17
N TRP A 7 12.36 -0.20 -4.04
CA TRP A 7 11.71 0.12 -5.33
C TRP A 7 11.54 -1.10 -6.23
N GLN A 8 12.47 -2.07 -6.18
CA GLN A 8 12.38 -3.32 -6.96
C GLN A 8 11.24 -4.22 -6.48
N GLU A 9 11.06 -4.38 -5.16
CA GLU A 9 9.95 -5.14 -4.57
C GLU A 9 8.60 -4.52 -4.96
N ILE A 10 8.49 -3.20 -4.81
CA ILE A 10 7.29 -2.43 -5.17
C ILE A 10 6.98 -2.61 -6.65
N PHE A 11 7.98 -2.47 -7.51
CA PHE A 11 7.88 -2.66 -8.96
C PHE A 11 7.33 -4.05 -9.31
N LYS A 12 7.84 -5.12 -8.67
CA LYS A 12 7.38 -6.50 -8.88
C LYS A 12 5.89 -6.66 -8.55
N VAL A 13 5.43 -6.10 -7.43
CA VAL A 13 4.01 -6.17 -7.02
C VAL A 13 3.11 -5.40 -7.99
N MET A 14 3.50 -4.19 -8.40
CA MET A 14 2.72 -3.41 -9.36
C MET A 14 2.69 -4.03 -10.76
N ASN A 15 3.79 -4.69 -11.16
CA ASN A 15 3.88 -5.39 -12.44
C ASN A 15 2.89 -6.58 -12.49
N SER A 16 2.79 -7.34 -11.40
CA SER A 16 1.81 -8.43 -11.25
C SER A 16 0.35 -7.95 -11.40
N LYS A 17 0.09 -6.68 -11.09
CA LYS A 17 -1.24 -6.07 -11.11
C LYS A 17 -1.59 -5.34 -12.41
N ASN A 18 -0.78 -5.49 -13.46
CA ASN A 18 -0.99 -4.81 -14.74
C ASN A 18 -1.05 -3.27 -14.62
N LEU A 19 -0.44 -2.69 -13.57
CA LEU A 19 -0.40 -1.24 -13.35
C LEU A 19 0.63 -0.51 -14.26
N GLN A 20 1.31 -1.25 -15.15
CA GLN A 20 2.33 -0.73 -16.06
C GLN A 20 3.34 0.19 -15.34
N PRO A 21 3.96 -0.27 -14.24
CA PRO A 21 4.93 0.54 -13.53
C PRO A 21 6.15 0.81 -14.42
N ARG A 22 6.71 2.02 -14.31
CA ARG A 22 7.88 2.50 -15.03
C ARG A 22 8.81 3.16 -14.02
N LEU A 23 9.96 2.55 -13.78
CA LEU A 23 10.98 3.09 -12.90
C LEU A 23 11.88 4.04 -13.70
N VAL A 24 11.94 5.30 -13.28
CA VAL A 24 12.73 6.37 -13.86
C VAL A 24 13.86 6.73 -12.88
N TYR A 25 15.08 6.79 -13.38
CA TYR A 25 16.27 7.10 -12.60
C TYR A 25 16.21 8.53 -12.02
N PRO A 26 16.73 8.81 -10.80
CA PRO A 26 17.38 7.90 -9.85
C PRO A 26 16.46 7.20 -8.83
N ALA A 27 15.22 7.68 -8.65
CA ALA A 27 14.28 7.14 -7.66
C ALA A 27 12.80 7.51 -7.94
N LYS A 28 12.42 7.72 -9.22
CA LYS A 28 11.06 8.12 -9.59
C LYS A 28 10.29 6.92 -10.13
N LEU A 29 9.27 6.49 -9.43
CA LEU A 29 8.35 5.46 -9.90
C LEU A 29 7.12 6.10 -10.54
N ILE A 30 6.73 5.62 -11.71
CA ILE A 30 5.51 6.03 -12.41
C ILE A 30 4.64 4.79 -12.59
N PHE A 31 3.33 4.87 -12.40
CA PHE A 31 2.43 3.76 -12.71
C PHE A 31 1.06 4.28 -13.14
N ARG A 32 0.28 3.44 -13.80
CA ARG A 32 -1.09 3.74 -14.24
C ARG A 32 -2.07 2.97 -13.38
N ILE A 33 -3.03 3.68 -12.78
CA ILE A 33 -4.14 3.10 -12.04
C ILE A 33 -5.46 3.71 -12.49
N GLU A 34 -6.44 2.87 -12.80
CA GLU A 34 -7.81 3.31 -13.15
C GLU A 34 -7.82 4.47 -14.18
N GLY A 35 -6.94 4.39 -15.19
CA GLY A 35 -6.80 5.43 -16.21
C GLY A 35 -5.95 6.65 -15.83
N GLN A 36 -5.61 6.84 -14.55
CA GLN A 36 -4.75 7.92 -14.07
C GLN A 36 -3.28 7.50 -14.01
N ILE A 37 -2.39 8.34 -14.52
CA ILE A 37 -0.93 8.16 -14.38
C ILE A 37 -0.48 8.91 -13.12
N LYS A 38 0.19 8.21 -12.21
CA LYS A 38 0.76 8.79 -10.99
C LYS A 38 2.26 8.57 -10.96
N SER A 39 3.00 9.53 -10.41
CA SER A 39 4.45 9.43 -10.25
C SER A 39 4.88 9.83 -8.84
N PHE A 40 5.77 9.05 -8.25
CA PHE A 40 6.29 9.23 -6.90
C PHE A 40 7.81 9.13 -6.92
N THR A 41 8.49 10.12 -6.35
CA THR A 41 9.93 10.08 -6.10
C THR A 41 10.28 9.59 -4.69
N ASP A 42 9.29 9.57 -3.79
CA ASP A 42 9.49 9.24 -2.39
C ASP A 42 8.53 8.14 -1.95
N LYS A 43 9.06 7.14 -1.25
CA LYS A 43 8.27 6.01 -0.73
C LYS A 43 7.22 6.48 0.29
N LYS A 44 7.49 7.54 1.07
CA LYS A 44 6.53 8.08 2.04
C LYS A 44 5.31 8.69 1.33
N LYS A 45 5.50 9.38 0.21
CA LYS A 45 4.38 9.91 -0.57
C LYS A 45 3.56 8.79 -1.21
N LEU A 46 4.23 7.73 -1.66
CA LEU A 46 3.55 6.53 -2.17
C LEU A 46 2.71 5.86 -1.08
N ARG A 47 3.26 5.66 0.13
CA ARG A 47 2.52 5.02 1.23
C ARG A 47 1.27 5.82 1.61
N GLU A 48 1.39 7.14 1.71
CA GLU A 48 0.29 8.03 2.08
C GLU A 48 -0.84 7.94 1.04
N PHE A 49 -0.49 7.95 -0.25
CA PHE A 49 -1.45 7.77 -1.33
C PHE A 49 -2.14 6.40 -1.31
N ILE A 50 -1.40 5.32 -1.00
CA ILE A 50 -1.96 3.97 -0.85
C ILE A 50 -2.90 3.91 0.35
N THR A 51 -2.53 4.52 1.48
CA THR A 51 -3.38 4.57 2.69
C THR A 51 -4.65 5.38 2.45
N THR A 52 -4.60 6.46 1.65
CA THR A 52 -5.80 7.23 1.28
C THR A 52 -6.74 6.45 0.35
N LYS A 53 -6.24 5.47 -0.40
CA LYS A 53 -7.03 4.67 -1.36
C LYS A 53 -7.10 3.19 -0.93
N PRO A 54 -8.17 2.76 -0.25
CA PRO A 54 -8.29 1.37 0.22
C PRO A 54 -8.21 0.33 -0.91
N GLY A 55 -8.71 0.65 -2.11
CA GLY A 55 -8.56 -0.24 -3.28
C GLY A 55 -7.11 -0.46 -3.72
N LEU A 56 -6.25 0.56 -3.56
CA LEU A 56 -4.81 0.45 -3.78
C LEU A 56 -4.10 -0.27 -2.64
N TYR A 57 -4.53 -0.03 -1.41
CA TYR A 57 -3.99 -0.68 -0.23
C TYR A 57 -4.16 -2.20 -0.30
N GLU A 58 -5.37 -2.69 -0.58
CA GLU A 58 -5.63 -4.12 -0.69
C GLU A 58 -4.87 -4.74 -1.87
N MET A 59 -4.70 -3.99 -2.96
CA MET A 59 -3.82 -4.42 -4.03
C MET A 59 -2.37 -4.52 -3.53
N LEU A 60 -1.79 -3.45 -2.99
CA LEU A 60 -0.38 -3.38 -2.66
C LEU A 60 -0.03 -3.93 -1.26
N LYS A 61 -0.97 -4.57 -0.57
CA LYS A 61 -0.80 -5.18 0.77
C LYS A 61 0.36 -6.16 0.86
N LEU A 62 0.67 -6.85 -0.24
CA LEU A 62 1.83 -7.74 -0.36
C LEU A 62 3.19 -7.02 -0.27
N MET A 63 3.23 -5.70 -0.44
CA MET A 63 4.41 -4.87 -0.18
C MET A 63 4.74 -4.80 1.33
N GLY A 64 3.73 -4.97 2.18
CA GLY A 64 3.79 -4.73 3.62
C GLY A 64 3.76 -6.00 4.48
N SER A 65 4.01 -7.20 3.93
CA SER A 65 4.06 -8.44 4.74
C SER A 65 5.33 -8.53 5.61
N THR A 66 5.51 -7.53 6.48
CA THR A 66 6.07 -7.62 7.85
C THR A 66 5.39 -6.51 8.68
N ILE A 67 4.07 -6.43 8.62
CA ILE A 67 3.27 -5.89 9.72
C ILE A 67 2.25 -6.97 10.03
N GLU A 68 2.54 -7.66 11.12
CA GLU A 68 1.64 -8.61 11.76
C GLU A 68 0.24 -8.04 11.87
N THR A 69 -0.71 -8.95 11.67
CA THR A 69 -2.05 -8.97 12.23
C THR A 69 -2.10 -8.31 13.61
N ASP A 70 -2.53 -7.05 13.67
CA ASP A 70 -3.47 -6.66 14.71
C ASP A 70 -4.68 -6.00 14.05
N ARG A 71 -5.76 -6.74 14.15
CA ARG A 71 -7.09 -6.42 13.68
C ARG A 71 -7.71 -5.57 14.79
N PRO A 72 -7.99 -4.27 14.63
CA PRO A 72 -8.96 -3.66 15.53
C PRO A 72 -10.32 -4.28 15.18
N ALA A 73 -10.82 -5.11 16.10
CA ALA A 73 -12.16 -5.66 16.02
C ALA A 73 -13.18 -4.53 15.81
N PRO A 74 -14.27 -4.76 15.06
CA PRO A 74 -15.39 -3.84 15.08
C PRO A 74 -15.86 -3.74 16.53
N HIS A 75 -15.94 -2.52 17.04
CA HIS A 75 -16.49 -2.23 18.35
C HIS A 75 -17.95 -2.66 18.34
N THR A 76 -18.21 -3.87 18.84
CA THR A 76 -19.55 -4.35 19.14
C THR A 76 -20.14 -3.43 20.21
N GLY A 77 -21.14 -2.65 19.80
CA GLY A 77 -21.98 -1.91 20.72
C GLY A 77 -22.80 -2.84 21.61
N LEU A 78 -23.18 -2.28 22.77
CA LEU A 78 -24.24 -2.70 23.67
C LEU A 78 -24.25 -4.16 24.13
N SER A 79 -23.93 -4.37 25.40
CA SER A 79 -24.93 -4.84 26.39
C SER A 79 -24.21 -5.14 27.71
N SER A 80 -24.09 -4.13 28.58
CA SER A 80 -23.87 -4.39 30.00
C SER A 80 -25.23 -4.71 30.62
N ALA A 81 -25.50 -6.00 30.79
CA ALA A 81 -26.45 -6.52 31.76
C ALA A 81 -25.81 -7.79 32.36
N THR A 82 -26.13 -8.06 33.63
CA THR A 82 -25.57 -9.07 34.55
C THR A 82 -24.25 -8.65 35.23
N GLU A 83 -24.09 -8.61 36.55
CA GLU A 83 -24.93 -8.83 37.75
C GLU A 83 -24.09 -8.33 38.95
N ILE A 84 -24.67 -7.54 39.87
CA ILE A 84 -24.66 -7.69 41.34
C ILE A 84 -25.98 -7.09 41.84
#